data_AF-A0A7M5UX52-F1
#
_entry.id   AF-A0A7M5UX52-F1
#
_cell.length_a   1.000
_cell.length_b   1.000
_cell.length_c   1.000
_cell.angle_alpha   90.00
_cell.angle_beta   90.00
_cell.angle_gamma   90.00
#
_symmetry.space_group_name_H-M   'P 1'
#
loop_
_entity.id
_entity.type
_entity.pdbx_description
1 polymer ?
#
loop_
_entity_poly.entity_id
_entity_poly.type
_entity_poly.pdbx_seq_one_letter_code
_entity_poly.pdbx_strand_id
1 'polypeptide(L)'
;MKALLITIATISSIINTISGHGVMVIPHNWLDYKQWVKTRSHGFVYEYVGMKSQQQCLPGMFFPRDLACKDYNNCAGFIEPTAACMWFTNYTFIQEPTLDPELWTYPHVKDPSMVKYNPWRSPGAAPINSPCGAAGGNPDGCLGGPYCGQMKGGFAYGPRLKDLDLSSHHKAYVTNWTRGEAVEVAWGIRANHGGGYSYRLCKMPKEGRKALTEECFQQTPLRFVGDKQWVQYGEDESTRYEFTAARTDNGTTPPGSQWTRNPIPPCNGFAGGINEDHPCKNGTQFPAPGPGLEGFGVKFKNILWTFEFVIIDMLHIPEDVEPGEYVVSFRWDGEQFPQVWNMCSSVWLN
;
A
#
# COMPACT_ATOMS: atom_id res chain seq x y z
N MET A 1 35.38 3.57 15.73
CA MET A 1 34.26 2.61 15.89
C MET A 1 33.24 2.99 16.98
N LYS A 2 33.05 4.27 17.33
CA LYS A 2 32.08 4.72 18.36
C LYS A 2 31.18 5.91 17.93
N ALA A 3 31.20 6.31 16.65
CA ALA A 3 30.45 7.48 16.16
C ALA A 3 29.21 7.14 15.30
N LEU A 4 28.95 5.86 15.00
CA LEU A 4 27.90 5.44 14.05
C LEU A 4 26.57 5.03 14.72
N LEU A 5 26.55 4.85 16.05
CA LEU A 5 25.37 4.35 16.79
C LEU A 5 24.36 5.43 17.18
N ILE A 6 24.76 6.71 17.18
CA ILE A 6 23.93 7.81 17.72
C ILE A 6 22.94 8.37 16.68
N THR A 7 23.24 8.25 15.39
CA THR A 7 22.38 8.77 14.31
C THR A 7 21.21 7.83 13.97
N ILE A 8 21.35 6.53 14.22
CA ILE A 8 20.28 5.54 14.01
C ILE A 8 19.28 5.56 15.19
N ALA A 9 19.78 5.73 16.42
CA ALA A 9 18.96 5.72 17.63
C ALA A 9 17.95 6.89 17.74
N THR A 10 18.27 8.05 17.16
CA THR A 10 17.38 9.23 17.15
C THR A 10 16.30 9.18 16.07
N ILE A 11 16.52 8.43 14.99
CA ILE A 11 15.44 8.07 14.05
C ILE A 11 14.59 6.94 14.67
N SER A 12 15.18 6.03 15.44
CA SER A 12 14.51 4.88 16.07
C SER A 12 13.41 5.21 17.09
N SER A 13 13.45 6.35 17.81
CA SER A 13 12.34 6.74 18.70
C SER A 13 11.17 7.41 17.94
N ILE A 14 11.38 7.78 16.67
CA ILE A 14 10.43 8.50 15.81
C ILE A 14 9.58 7.50 14.99
N ILE A 15 9.98 6.23 14.89
CA ILE A 15 9.27 5.15 14.16
C ILE A 15 8.15 4.51 15.02
N ASN A 16 7.87 5.04 16.22
CA ASN A 16 6.73 4.59 17.06
C ASN A 16 5.35 4.95 16.49
N THR A 17 5.29 5.50 15.29
CA THR A 17 4.05 5.64 14.51
C THR A 17 4.28 4.95 13.16
N ILE A 18 4.03 3.63 13.11
CA ILE A 18 3.67 3.01 11.84
C ILE A 18 2.35 3.70 11.47
N SER A 19 2.42 4.76 10.68
CA SER A 19 1.25 5.48 10.17
C SER A 19 1.05 5.02 8.73
N GLY A 20 -0.19 4.86 8.27
CA GLY A 20 -0.44 4.12 7.03
C GLY A 20 0.18 4.76 5.79
N HIS A 21 0.62 3.94 4.82
CA HIS A 21 1.45 4.41 3.69
C HIS A 21 0.72 4.49 2.36
N GLY A 22 -0.17 3.55 2.05
CA GLY A 22 -0.97 3.60 0.82
C GLY A 22 -2.06 2.55 0.79
N VAL A 23 -3.11 2.82 0.01
CA VAL A 23 -4.28 1.95 -0.10
C VAL A 23 -4.97 2.10 -1.46
N MET A 24 -5.50 1.00 -1.98
CA MET A 24 -6.44 1.03 -3.10
C MET A 24 -7.77 1.64 -2.65
N VAL A 25 -8.23 2.67 -3.37
CA VAL A 25 -9.49 3.37 -3.11
C VAL A 25 -10.55 3.09 -4.17
N ILE A 26 -10.14 2.74 -5.39
CA ILE A 26 -11.01 2.30 -6.48
C ILE A 26 -10.42 1.01 -7.08
N PRO A 27 -11.19 -0.10 -7.13
CA PRO A 27 -12.53 -0.27 -6.56
C PRO A 27 -12.51 -0.21 -5.03
N HIS A 28 -13.67 0.10 -4.43
CA HIS A 28 -13.80 0.21 -2.96
C HIS A 28 -13.29 -1.04 -2.25
N ASN A 29 -12.38 -0.82 -1.31
CA ASN A 29 -11.74 -1.90 -0.57
C ASN A 29 -12.68 -2.43 0.53
N TRP A 30 -12.35 -3.60 1.07
CA TRP A 30 -13.19 -4.25 2.08
C TRP A 30 -13.37 -3.45 3.37
N LEU A 31 -12.53 -2.44 3.62
CA LEU A 31 -12.65 -1.58 4.78
C LEU A 31 -13.58 -0.40 4.52
N ASP A 32 -13.93 -0.09 3.27
CA ASP A 32 -14.87 0.98 2.95
C ASP A 32 -16.30 0.59 3.38
N TYR A 33 -16.94 1.46 4.17
CA TYR A 33 -18.31 1.27 4.68
C TYR A 33 -19.01 2.61 4.93
N LYS A 34 -20.34 2.62 4.82
CA LYS A 34 -21.17 3.78 5.20
C LYS A 34 -21.75 3.55 6.59
N GLN A 35 -21.10 4.06 7.64
CA GLN A 35 -21.69 4.06 8.98
C GLN A 35 -21.34 5.33 9.77
N TRP A 36 -22.22 5.68 10.71
CA TRP A 36 -21.97 6.69 11.73
C TRP A 36 -21.17 6.07 12.88
N VAL A 37 -19.92 6.49 13.06
CA VAL A 37 -19.11 6.06 14.21
C VAL A 37 -18.99 7.19 15.21
N LYS A 38 -19.45 6.94 16.43
CA LYS A 38 -19.22 7.83 17.57
C LYS A 38 -17.84 7.50 18.14
N THR A 39 -16.84 8.33 17.84
CA THR A 39 -15.51 8.17 18.44
C THR A 39 -15.48 8.83 19.82
N ARG A 40 -14.70 8.28 20.76
CA ARG A 40 -14.56 8.83 22.12
C ARG A 40 -13.85 10.20 22.13
N SER A 41 -13.06 10.50 21.10
CA SER A 41 -12.17 11.66 21.05
C SER A 41 -12.64 12.79 20.10
N HIS A 42 -13.49 12.52 19.11
CA HIS A 42 -13.85 13.50 18.06
C HIS A 42 -15.35 13.62 17.75
N GLY A 43 -16.25 13.02 18.53
CA GLY A 43 -17.69 13.08 18.26
C GLY A 43 -18.15 12.12 17.14
N PHE A 44 -19.30 12.41 16.51
CA PHE A 44 -19.78 11.66 15.34
C PHE A 44 -18.87 11.91 14.15
N VAL A 45 -18.15 10.88 13.71
CA VAL A 45 -17.38 10.92 12.46
C VAL A 45 -18.23 10.28 11.37
N TYR A 46 -18.43 11.00 10.27
CA TYR A 46 -19.06 10.46 9.07
C TYR A 46 -18.05 9.57 8.34
N GLU A 47 -18.28 8.27 8.28
CA GLU A 47 -17.43 7.37 7.49
C GLU A 47 -18.11 7.10 6.14
N TYR A 48 -17.42 7.50 5.07
CA TYR A 48 -17.88 7.45 3.69
C TYR A 48 -17.26 6.27 2.96
N VAL A 49 -17.85 5.93 1.82
CA VAL A 49 -17.31 4.96 0.87
C VAL A 49 -16.61 5.74 -0.23
N GLY A 50 -15.41 5.28 -0.60
CA GLY A 50 -14.60 5.93 -1.61
C GLY A 50 -13.75 7.07 -1.09
N MET A 51 -13.10 7.74 -2.03
CA MET A 51 -12.15 8.82 -1.78
C MET A 51 -12.89 10.15 -1.64
N LYS A 52 -12.55 10.98 -0.65
CA LYS A 52 -12.75 12.45 -0.72
C LYS A 52 -11.41 13.17 -0.61
N SER A 53 -11.38 14.47 -0.94
CA SER A 53 -10.21 15.32 -0.65
C SER A 53 -9.77 15.13 0.80
N GLN A 54 -8.47 14.95 1.04
CA GLN A 54 -7.87 14.71 2.38
C GLN A 54 -8.16 13.33 3.01
N GLN A 55 -8.95 12.47 2.34
CA GLN A 55 -9.38 11.17 2.83
C GLN A 55 -8.77 10.01 2.03
N GLN A 56 -7.52 10.12 1.56
CA GLN A 56 -6.84 9.00 0.87
C GLN A 56 -6.73 7.73 1.73
N CYS A 57 -6.85 7.85 3.05
CA CYS A 57 -6.63 6.80 4.05
C CYS A 57 -7.56 6.89 5.27
N LEU A 58 -8.59 7.73 5.20
CA LEU A 58 -9.57 7.96 6.26
C LEU A 58 -10.90 7.19 6.13
N PRO A 59 -11.37 6.78 4.92
CA PRO A 59 -12.50 5.88 4.82
C PRO A 59 -12.04 4.48 5.22
N GLY A 60 -12.62 3.96 6.30
CA GLY A 60 -12.46 2.57 6.72
C GLY A 60 -12.14 2.35 8.19
N MET A 61 -12.67 1.23 8.70
CA MET A 61 -12.92 0.94 10.12
C MET A 61 -11.88 1.44 11.12
N PHE A 62 -12.35 2.17 12.12
CA PHE A 62 -11.84 2.02 13.48
C PHE A 62 -12.13 0.58 13.91
N PHE A 63 -11.17 -0.33 13.80
CA PHE A 63 -11.38 -1.69 14.32
C PHE A 63 -11.60 -1.60 15.81
N PRO A 64 -12.78 -2.02 16.31
CA PRO A 64 -12.94 -2.07 17.74
C PRO A 64 -11.97 -3.14 18.27
N ARG A 65 -11.36 -2.82 19.41
CA ARG A 65 -10.21 -3.54 19.96
C ARG A 65 -10.50 -5.04 20.05
N ASP A 66 -11.73 -5.43 20.30
CA ASP A 66 -12.20 -6.80 20.36
C ASP A 66 -12.03 -7.59 19.05
N LEU A 67 -12.13 -7.00 17.84
CA LEU A 67 -11.85 -7.71 16.59
C LEU A 67 -10.37 -7.77 16.27
N ALA A 68 -9.63 -6.68 16.51
CA ALA A 68 -8.19 -6.66 16.29
C ALA A 68 -7.43 -7.57 17.30
N CYS A 69 -8.04 -7.87 18.45
CA CYS A 69 -7.38 -8.52 19.58
C CYS A 69 -8.03 -9.80 20.09
N LYS A 70 -9.10 -10.30 19.45
CA LYS A 70 -9.87 -11.46 19.96
C LYS A 70 -8.99 -12.67 20.28
N ASP A 71 -7.96 -12.88 19.47
CA ASP A 71 -7.07 -14.04 19.55
C ASP A 71 -5.62 -13.66 19.97
N TYR A 72 -5.35 -12.39 20.32
CA TYR A 72 -4.00 -11.90 20.59
C TYR A 72 -3.87 -11.35 22.03
N ASN A 73 -3.25 -12.14 22.91
CA ASN A 73 -3.12 -11.88 24.36
C ASN A 73 -2.35 -10.60 24.77
N ASN A 74 -1.81 -9.81 23.84
CA ASN A 74 -0.96 -8.66 24.18
C ASN A 74 -1.13 -7.47 23.21
N CYS A 75 -2.35 -6.91 23.16
CA CYS A 75 -2.70 -5.70 22.40
C CYS A 75 -2.30 -4.37 23.07
N ALA A 76 -1.30 -4.37 23.94
CA ALA A 76 -0.93 -3.19 24.71
C ALA A 76 -0.24 -2.14 23.80
N GLY A 77 -0.97 -1.08 23.44
CA GLY A 77 -0.39 0.25 23.21
C GLY A 77 -0.58 0.93 21.86
N PHE A 78 -0.97 0.22 20.79
CA PHE A 78 -0.88 0.76 19.41
C PHE A 78 -2.18 0.72 18.58
N ILE A 79 -3.33 0.47 19.21
CA ILE A 79 -4.61 0.28 18.52
C ILE A 79 -5.53 1.46 18.78
N GLU A 80 -5.20 2.61 18.18
CA GLU A 80 -6.16 3.65 17.77
C GLU A 80 -5.55 4.44 16.60
N PRO A 81 -6.23 4.58 15.44
CA PRO A 81 -7.01 3.58 14.70
C PRO A 81 -6.19 2.91 13.59
N THR A 82 -6.45 1.62 13.36
CA THR A 82 -5.96 0.86 12.20
C THR A 82 -6.63 1.38 10.92
N ALA A 83 -6.15 2.53 10.44
CA ALA A 83 -6.59 3.13 9.20
C ALA A 83 -6.47 2.15 8.02
N ALA A 84 -7.29 2.32 6.98
CA ALA A 84 -7.24 1.50 5.76
C ALA A 84 -5.85 1.45 5.09
N CYS A 85 -4.95 2.35 5.47
CA CYS A 85 -3.58 2.39 4.99
C CYS A 85 -2.56 1.65 5.84
N MET A 86 -3.00 0.83 6.80
CA MET A 86 -2.12 0.08 7.71
C MET A 86 -1.92 -1.38 7.32
N TRP A 87 -2.22 -1.78 6.07
CA TRP A 87 -2.24 -3.19 5.65
C TRP A 87 -1.03 -3.57 4.80
N PHE A 88 -0.05 -4.19 5.44
CA PHE A 88 1.22 -4.55 4.82
C PHE A 88 1.81 -5.83 5.43
N THR A 89 2.81 -6.38 4.74
CA THR A 89 3.79 -7.31 5.29
C THR A 89 5.10 -6.54 5.45
N ASN A 90 5.77 -6.69 6.60
CA ASN A 90 7.08 -6.07 6.83
C ASN A 90 8.20 -7.10 6.94
N TYR A 91 9.44 -6.62 6.90
CA TYR A 91 10.65 -7.43 7.02
C TYR A 91 10.63 -8.58 6.00
N THR A 92 10.20 -8.24 4.79
CA THR A 92 10.14 -9.14 3.66
C THR A 92 11.14 -8.71 2.62
N PHE A 93 11.90 -9.68 2.11
CA PHE A 93 13.06 -9.45 1.27
C PHE A 93 13.00 -10.38 0.08
N ILE A 94 13.50 -9.89 -1.05
CA ILE A 94 13.71 -10.70 -2.24
C ILE A 94 15.00 -11.51 -2.11
N GLN A 95 15.13 -12.56 -2.90
CA GLN A 95 16.38 -13.33 -2.97
C GLN A 95 17.41 -12.60 -3.84
N GLU A 96 17.01 -12.21 -5.06
CA GLU A 96 17.90 -11.57 -6.02
C GLU A 96 17.20 -10.43 -6.78
N PRO A 97 17.85 -9.28 -7.01
CA PRO A 97 17.30 -8.20 -7.82
C PRO A 97 17.14 -8.59 -9.29
N THR A 98 16.01 -8.22 -9.89
CA THR A 98 15.69 -8.47 -11.30
C THR A 98 15.19 -7.22 -12.02
N LEU A 99 14.92 -6.13 -11.29
CA LEU A 99 14.39 -4.89 -11.84
C LEU A 99 15.46 -4.06 -12.56
N ASP A 100 15.10 -3.52 -13.72
CA ASP A 100 15.87 -2.53 -14.45
C ASP A 100 16.19 -1.29 -13.57
N PRO A 101 17.46 -0.84 -13.48
CA PRO A 101 17.85 0.40 -12.82
C PRO A 101 17.06 1.65 -13.17
N GLU A 102 16.54 1.77 -14.39
CA GLU A 102 15.74 2.93 -14.81
C GLU A 102 14.41 3.04 -14.04
N LEU A 103 13.94 1.93 -13.46
CA LEU A 103 12.70 1.87 -12.69
C LEU A 103 12.92 2.00 -11.17
N TRP A 104 14.16 2.23 -10.73
CA TRP A 104 14.42 2.52 -9.33
C TRP A 104 13.81 3.87 -8.92
N THR A 105 13.33 3.91 -7.69
CA THR A 105 12.74 5.07 -7.01
C THR A 105 13.64 5.62 -5.90
N TYR A 106 14.70 4.89 -5.54
CA TYR A 106 15.77 5.34 -4.64
C TYR A 106 17.18 5.18 -5.27
N PRO A 107 17.43 5.65 -6.51
CA PRO A 107 18.75 5.53 -7.13
C PRO A 107 19.83 6.39 -6.46
N HIS A 108 19.45 7.45 -5.71
CA HIS A 108 20.40 8.40 -5.10
C HIS A 108 20.63 8.15 -3.60
N VAL A 109 20.59 6.89 -3.15
CA VAL A 109 20.96 6.53 -1.78
C VAL A 109 22.49 6.42 -1.63
N LYS A 110 23.03 6.92 -0.51
CA LYS A 110 24.48 6.88 -0.24
C LYS A 110 25.05 5.46 -0.18
N ASP A 111 24.25 4.53 0.35
CA ASP A 111 24.57 3.11 0.43
C ASP A 111 23.46 2.30 -0.26
N PRO A 112 23.67 1.86 -1.52
CA PRO A 112 22.71 1.05 -2.26
C PRO A 112 22.39 -0.28 -1.60
N SER A 113 23.24 -0.79 -0.71
CA SER A 113 22.98 -2.06 -0.02
C SER A 113 21.74 -2.00 0.89
N MET A 114 21.36 -0.81 1.36
CA MET A 114 20.18 -0.59 2.21
C MET A 114 18.85 -0.87 1.50
N VAL A 115 18.82 -0.73 0.16
CA VAL A 115 17.62 -0.95 -0.65
C VAL A 115 17.73 -2.18 -1.54
N LYS A 116 18.92 -2.79 -1.67
CA LYS A 116 19.22 -3.86 -2.63
C LYS A 116 18.25 -5.04 -2.59
N TYR A 117 17.85 -5.47 -1.39
CA TYR A 117 17.00 -6.66 -1.20
C TYR A 117 15.55 -6.29 -0.84
N ASN A 118 15.16 -5.02 -0.99
CA ASN A 118 13.79 -4.60 -0.72
C ASN A 118 12.86 -5.04 -1.87
N PRO A 119 11.56 -5.24 -1.59
CA PRO A 119 10.60 -5.86 -2.53
C PRO A 119 10.63 -5.32 -3.96
N TRP A 120 10.66 -3.99 -4.14
CA TRP A 120 10.59 -3.41 -5.48
C TRP A 120 11.75 -3.83 -6.40
N ARG A 121 12.88 -4.24 -5.83
CA ARG A 121 14.06 -4.66 -6.59
C ARG A 121 13.84 -5.95 -7.38
N SER A 122 12.76 -6.69 -7.09
CA SER A 122 12.27 -7.81 -7.89
C SER A 122 10.73 -7.86 -7.75
N PRO A 123 9.99 -7.13 -8.61
CA PRO A 123 8.57 -6.91 -8.45
C PRO A 123 7.78 -8.21 -8.34
N GLY A 124 7.04 -8.37 -7.26
CA GLY A 124 6.22 -9.55 -7.00
C GLY A 124 6.94 -10.69 -6.30
N ALA A 125 8.27 -10.68 -6.21
CA ALA A 125 9.04 -11.83 -5.72
C ALA A 125 9.12 -11.92 -4.19
N ALA A 126 8.99 -10.79 -3.48
CA ALA A 126 9.04 -10.79 -2.03
C ALA A 126 7.85 -11.57 -1.44
N PRO A 127 8.08 -12.46 -0.46
CA PRO A 127 7.01 -13.22 0.18
C PRO A 127 6.08 -12.31 1.00
N ILE A 128 4.82 -12.70 1.13
CA ILE A 128 3.82 -11.97 1.90
C ILE A 128 3.08 -12.90 2.85
N ASN A 129 2.59 -12.36 3.96
CA ASN A 129 1.83 -13.15 4.96
C ASN A 129 0.33 -13.26 4.64
N SER A 130 -0.16 -12.37 3.76
CA SER A 130 -1.55 -12.31 3.35
C SER A 130 -1.68 -11.48 2.06
N PRO A 131 -2.37 -11.98 1.01
CA PRO A 131 -2.59 -11.23 -0.24
C PRO A 131 -3.53 -10.03 -0.09
N CYS A 132 -4.23 -9.94 1.04
CA CYS A 132 -5.11 -8.82 1.39
C CYS A 132 -4.58 -7.98 2.57
N GLY A 133 -3.29 -8.16 2.90
CA GLY A 133 -2.63 -7.45 3.99
C GLY A 133 -2.77 -8.12 5.36
N ALA A 134 -1.79 -7.83 6.22
CA ALA A 134 -1.61 -8.47 7.54
C ALA A 134 -1.34 -7.46 8.68
N ALA A 135 -1.60 -6.17 8.45
CA ALA A 135 -1.32 -5.11 9.42
C ALA A 135 0.12 -5.08 9.99
N GLY A 136 1.10 -5.47 9.16
CA GLY A 136 2.49 -5.68 9.55
C GLY A 136 2.77 -7.14 9.90
N GLY A 137 1.91 -7.75 10.73
CA GLY A 137 1.69 -9.18 10.99
C GLY A 137 2.76 -10.15 10.52
N ASN A 138 3.99 -9.98 11.00
CA ASN A 138 5.10 -10.88 10.71
C ASN A 138 5.04 -12.09 11.67
N PRO A 139 4.81 -13.32 11.19
CA PRO A 139 4.77 -14.51 12.05
C PRO A 139 6.04 -14.71 12.89
N ASP A 140 7.18 -14.24 12.38
CA ASP A 140 8.49 -14.32 13.04
C ASP A 140 8.87 -13.00 13.75
N GLY A 141 7.99 -12.00 13.75
CA GLY A 141 8.25 -10.71 14.38
C GLY A 141 8.25 -10.78 15.91
N CYS A 142 8.74 -9.72 16.55
CA CYS A 142 8.65 -9.57 18.01
C CYS A 142 7.48 -8.68 18.47
N LEU A 143 7.01 -8.94 19.69
CA LEU A 143 6.08 -8.07 20.40
C LEU A 143 6.83 -6.81 20.86
N GLY A 144 6.40 -5.61 20.42
CA GLY A 144 6.91 -4.34 20.96
C GLY A 144 7.35 -3.27 19.95
N GLY A 145 7.27 -3.51 18.64
CA GLY A 145 7.54 -2.48 17.63
C GLY A 145 8.29 -3.00 16.40
N PRO A 146 8.73 -2.09 15.50
CA PRO A 146 9.39 -2.44 14.24
C PRO A 146 10.84 -2.92 14.38
N TYR A 147 11.43 -2.91 15.59
CA TYR A 147 12.81 -3.32 15.83
C TYR A 147 12.90 -4.40 16.90
N CYS A 148 13.48 -5.54 16.53
CA CYS A 148 13.55 -6.74 17.34
C CYS A 148 14.98 -7.14 17.74
N GLY A 149 15.86 -6.21 18.11
CA GLY A 149 17.17 -6.56 18.69
C GLY A 149 17.92 -7.71 17.98
N GLN A 150 18.18 -8.82 18.68
CA GLN A 150 18.84 -10.04 18.16
C GLN A 150 17.90 -11.05 17.47
N MET A 151 16.59 -10.79 17.42
CA MET A 151 15.63 -11.65 16.72
C MET A 151 15.48 -11.21 15.26
N LYS A 152 15.33 -12.18 14.35
CA LYS A 152 14.96 -11.94 12.96
C LYS A 152 13.47 -11.60 12.92
N GLY A 153 13.09 -10.41 12.49
CA GLY A 153 11.67 -10.08 12.30
C GLY A 153 11.39 -8.60 12.50
N GLY A 154 10.44 -8.08 11.73
CA GLY A 154 9.89 -6.74 11.95
C GLY A 154 8.68 -6.81 12.88
N PHE A 155 7.71 -5.92 12.67
CA PHE A 155 6.52 -5.84 13.53
C PHE A 155 5.67 -7.11 13.42
N ALA A 156 5.56 -7.85 14.54
CA ALA A 156 4.87 -9.16 14.60
C ALA A 156 3.34 -9.07 14.49
N TYR A 157 2.82 -7.91 14.87
CA TYR A 157 1.44 -7.77 15.25
C TYR A 157 0.57 -7.42 14.04
N GLY A 158 -0.64 -7.97 13.97
CA GLY A 158 -1.64 -7.58 12.98
C GLY A 158 -2.50 -8.76 12.53
N PRO A 159 -3.84 -8.64 12.54
CA PRO A 159 -4.69 -9.65 11.93
C PRO A 159 -4.48 -9.67 10.40
N ARG A 160 -4.79 -10.80 9.77
CA ARG A 160 -4.93 -10.84 8.30
C ARG A 160 -6.32 -10.37 7.92
N LEU A 161 -6.43 -9.41 7.01
CA LEU A 161 -7.73 -8.83 6.63
C LEU A 161 -8.72 -9.88 6.13
N LYS A 162 -8.23 -10.87 5.39
CA LYS A 162 -9.04 -11.98 4.86
C LYS A 162 -9.64 -12.89 5.93
N ASP A 163 -9.08 -12.87 7.15
CA ASP A 163 -9.54 -13.71 8.26
C ASP A 163 -10.55 -13.00 9.18
N LEU A 164 -10.66 -11.67 9.05
CA LEU A 164 -11.54 -10.84 9.87
C LEU A 164 -13.00 -11.05 9.47
N ASP A 165 -13.85 -11.24 10.48
CA ASP A 165 -15.29 -11.28 10.30
C ASP A 165 -15.86 -9.86 10.22
N LEU A 166 -15.87 -9.32 9.00
CA LEU A 166 -16.40 -7.99 8.71
C LEU A 166 -17.94 -7.95 8.82
N SER A 167 -18.62 -9.09 8.70
CA SER A 167 -20.09 -9.15 8.59
C SER A 167 -20.82 -8.65 9.84
N SER A 168 -20.16 -8.70 10.98
CA SER A 168 -20.63 -8.14 12.25
C SER A 168 -20.63 -6.61 12.29
N HIS A 169 -19.95 -5.95 11.34
CA HIS A 169 -19.78 -4.49 11.27
C HIS A 169 -20.40 -3.93 9.98
N HIS A 170 -20.02 -4.48 8.83
CA HIS A 170 -20.55 -4.08 7.54
C HIS A 170 -20.43 -5.17 6.47
N LYS A 171 -21.15 -4.97 5.37
CA LYS A 171 -20.97 -5.77 4.15
C LYS A 171 -20.00 -5.04 3.22
N ALA A 172 -18.94 -5.72 2.80
CA ALA A 172 -17.99 -5.18 1.81
C ALA A 172 -18.70 -4.82 0.50
N TYR A 173 -18.28 -3.72 -0.13
CA TYR A 173 -18.78 -3.31 -1.44
C TYR A 173 -18.34 -4.29 -2.53
N VAL A 174 -19.26 -4.57 -3.44
CA VAL A 174 -18.99 -5.36 -4.65
C VAL A 174 -19.12 -4.42 -5.84
N THR A 175 -18.00 -4.17 -6.53
CA THR A 175 -17.99 -3.34 -7.74
C THR A 175 -18.32 -4.23 -8.95
N ASN A 176 -19.21 -3.79 -9.83
CA ASN A 176 -19.49 -4.53 -11.06
C ASN A 176 -18.50 -4.13 -12.15
N TRP A 177 -17.85 -5.11 -12.75
CA TRP A 177 -17.01 -4.96 -13.92
C TRP A 177 -17.53 -5.84 -15.05
N THR A 178 -17.24 -5.45 -16.29
CA THR A 178 -17.52 -6.24 -17.49
C THR A 178 -16.21 -6.86 -17.96
N ARG A 179 -16.23 -8.15 -18.27
CA ARG A 179 -15.07 -8.82 -18.88
C ARG A 179 -14.77 -8.23 -20.26
N GLY A 180 -13.49 -8.12 -20.60
CA GLY A 180 -13.02 -7.49 -21.84
C GLY A 180 -12.95 -5.96 -21.82
N GLU A 181 -13.56 -5.29 -20.84
CA GLU A 181 -13.56 -3.83 -20.77
C GLU A 181 -12.34 -3.27 -20.03
N ALA A 182 -12.06 -1.99 -20.29
CA ALA A 182 -11.12 -1.20 -19.52
C ALA A 182 -11.82 -0.58 -18.31
N VAL A 183 -11.24 -0.72 -17.12
CA VAL A 183 -11.80 -0.17 -15.87
C VAL A 183 -10.83 0.78 -15.19
N GLU A 184 -11.35 1.83 -14.57
CA GLU A 184 -10.55 2.76 -13.77
C GLU A 184 -10.26 2.17 -12.39
N VAL A 185 -9.02 2.30 -11.94
CA VAL A 185 -8.57 1.99 -10.58
C VAL A 185 -7.77 3.15 -10.03
N ALA A 186 -7.76 3.29 -8.71
CA ALA A 186 -7.06 4.36 -8.05
C ALA A 186 -6.52 3.91 -6.69
N TRP A 187 -5.37 4.46 -6.31
CA TRP A 187 -4.79 4.26 -5.00
C TRP A 187 -4.22 5.57 -4.45
N GLY A 188 -4.31 5.72 -3.13
CA GLY A 188 -3.74 6.84 -2.39
C GLY A 188 -2.38 6.48 -1.83
N ILE A 189 -1.47 7.45 -1.83
CA ILE A 189 -0.16 7.35 -1.19
C ILE A 189 -0.05 8.44 -0.12
N ARG A 190 0.11 8.04 1.15
CA ARG A 190 0.29 8.93 2.30
C ARG A 190 1.74 9.15 2.63
N ALA A 191 2.52 8.07 2.64
CA ALA A 191 3.92 8.09 3.00
C ALA A 191 4.70 7.39 1.88
N ASN A 192 5.43 8.18 1.12
CA ASN A 192 6.04 7.77 -0.13
C ASN A 192 7.35 7.04 0.10
N HIS A 193 7.26 5.71 0.17
CA HIS A 193 8.39 4.80 0.26
C HIS A 193 8.94 4.38 -1.12
N GLY A 194 8.59 5.10 -2.18
CA GLY A 194 8.97 4.76 -3.56
C GLY A 194 8.32 3.45 -4.01
N GLY A 195 9.05 2.60 -4.72
CA GLY A 195 8.60 1.29 -5.13
C GLY A 195 7.74 1.25 -6.39
N GLY A 196 6.91 0.22 -6.50
CA GLY A 196 5.97 0.05 -7.60
C GLY A 196 4.94 -1.03 -7.34
N TYR A 197 3.89 -1.06 -8.15
CA TYR A 197 2.66 -1.78 -7.83
C TYR A 197 2.04 -2.51 -9.01
N SER A 198 1.15 -3.45 -8.70
CA SER A 198 0.34 -4.21 -9.64
C SER A 198 -1.06 -4.48 -9.07
N TYR A 199 -1.99 -4.83 -9.97
CA TYR A 199 -3.35 -5.26 -9.65
C TYR A 199 -3.58 -6.67 -10.18
N ARG A 200 -4.25 -7.51 -9.39
CA ARG A 200 -4.38 -8.94 -9.68
C ARG A 200 -5.76 -9.45 -9.29
N LEU A 201 -6.28 -10.42 -10.04
CA LEU A 201 -7.57 -11.06 -9.77
C LEU A 201 -7.40 -12.47 -9.19
N CYS A 202 -8.28 -12.82 -8.28
CA CYS A 202 -8.50 -14.19 -7.84
C CYS A 202 -10.01 -14.45 -7.78
N LYS A 203 -10.49 -15.56 -8.36
CA LYS A 203 -11.89 -15.95 -8.24
C LYS A 203 -12.19 -16.25 -6.78
N MET A 204 -13.32 -15.77 -6.25
CA MET A 204 -13.70 -16.02 -4.87
C MET A 204 -13.79 -17.54 -4.62
N PRO A 205 -12.98 -18.11 -3.71
CA PRO A 205 -13.06 -19.54 -3.40
C PRO A 205 -14.43 -19.90 -2.80
N LYS A 206 -14.86 -21.15 -2.98
CA LYS A 206 -16.13 -21.64 -2.41
C LYS A 206 -16.10 -21.62 -0.88
N GLU A 207 -14.92 -21.81 -0.31
CA GLU A 207 -14.61 -21.74 1.11
C GLU A 207 -14.57 -20.29 1.64
N GLY A 208 -14.75 -19.31 0.75
CA GLY A 208 -14.80 -17.89 1.03
C GLY A 208 -13.43 -17.23 1.20
N ARG A 209 -13.44 -15.98 1.68
CA ARG A 209 -12.26 -15.09 1.75
C ARG A 209 -11.05 -15.70 2.47
N LYS A 210 -11.28 -16.55 3.48
CA LYS A 210 -10.21 -17.18 4.26
C LYS A 210 -9.32 -18.10 3.43
N ALA A 211 -9.83 -18.64 2.32
CA ALA A 211 -9.09 -19.51 1.41
C ALA A 211 -8.33 -18.77 0.30
N LEU A 212 -8.37 -17.43 0.26
CA LEU A 212 -7.57 -16.66 -0.68
C LEU A 212 -6.08 -16.82 -0.40
N THR A 213 -5.31 -17.08 -1.45
CA THR A 213 -3.85 -17.23 -1.41
C THR A 213 -3.17 -16.34 -2.44
N GLU A 214 -1.89 -16.04 -2.22
CA GLU A 214 -1.08 -15.26 -3.15
C GLU A 214 -0.97 -15.96 -4.51
N GLU A 215 -0.88 -17.29 -4.50
CA GLU A 215 -0.78 -18.12 -5.71
C GLU A 215 -2.01 -17.97 -6.60
N CYS A 216 -3.21 -17.84 -6.03
CA CYS A 216 -4.42 -17.57 -6.82
C CYS A 216 -4.33 -16.23 -7.56
N PHE A 217 -3.90 -15.18 -6.87
CA PHE A 217 -3.72 -13.86 -7.49
C PHE A 217 -2.56 -13.84 -8.49
N GLN A 218 -1.52 -14.67 -8.32
CA GLN A 218 -0.45 -14.82 -9.30
C GLN A 218 -0.91 -15.53 -10.58
N GLN A 219 -2.07 -16.19 -10.61
CA GLN A 219 -2.60 -16.78 -11.85
C GLN A 219 -3.24 -15.74 -12.78
N THR A 220 -3.73 -14.62 -12.24
CA THR A 220 -4.40 -13.58 -13.05
C THR A 220 -3.91 -12.16 -12.74
N PRO A 221 -2.63 -11.82 -13.03
CA PRO A 221 -2.19 -10.42 -13.03
C PRO A 221 -2.95 -9.62 -14.09
N LEU A 222 -3.46 -8.44 -13.71
CA LEU A 222 -4.14 -7.54 -14.64
C LEU A 222 -3.12 -6.69 -15.41
N ARG A 223 -3.42 -6.44 -16.69
CA ARG A 223 -2.62 -5.55 -17.53
C ARG A 223 -3.16 -4.13 -17.44
N PHE A 224 -2.27 -3.15 -17.40
CA PHE A 224 -2.62 -1.76 -17.54
C PHE A 224 -2.95 -1.43 -19.00
N VAL A 225 -3.88 -0.51 -19.22
CA VAL A 225 -4.22 0.02 -20.55
C VAL A 225 -3.18 1.09 -20.92
N GLY A 226 -2.53 0.94 -22.07
CA GLY A 226 -1.61 1.92 -22.65
C GLY A 226 -0.38 2.21 -21.77
N ASP A 227 0.11 3.45 -21.81
CA ASP A 227 1.21 3.98 -21.01
C ASP A 227 0.82 5.24 -20.21
N LYS A 228 -0.46 5.62 -20.24
CA LYS A 228 -0.97 6.80 -19.54
C LYS A 228 -1.41 6.47 -18.13
N GLN A 229 -1.22 7.45 -17.25
CA GLN A 229 -1.57 7.44 -15.84
C GLN A 229 -1.92 8.87 -15.43
N TRP A 230 -2.73 9.00 -14.38
CA TRP A 230 -3.20 10.31 -13.93
C TRP A 230 -2.99 10.48 -12.44
N VAL A 231 -2.89 11.73 -12.01
CA VAL A 231 -3.21 12.11 -10.63
C VAL A 231 -4.48 12.93 -10.60
N GLN A 232 -5.22 12.84 -9.50
CA GLN A 232 -6.44 13.61 -9.27
C GLN A 232 -6.59 13.97 -7.80
N TYR A 233 -6.93 15.22 -7.50
CA TYR A 233 -7.14 15.70 -6.14
C TYR A 233 -8.57 15.39 -5.68
N GLY A 234 -8.69 14.45 -4.73
CA GLY A 234 -10.00 13.96 -4.28
C GLY A 234 -10.89 13.51 -5.44
N GLU A 235 -12.19 13.78 -5.35
CA GLU A 235 -13.18 13.41 -6.37
C GLU A 235 -13.25 14.41 -7.54
N ASP A 236 -12.44 15.48 -7.54
CA ASP A 236 -12.53 16.54 -8.53
C ASP A 236 -11.80 16.17 -9.83
N GLU A 237 -12.53 15.62 -10.79
CA GLU A 237 -12.02 15.28 -12.12
C GLU A 237 -11.40 16.46 -12.88
N SER A 238 -11.78 17.71 -12.56
CA SER A 238 -11.18 18.89 -13.22
C SER A 238 -9.71 19.09 -12.87
N THR A 239 -9.23 18.44 -11.80
CA THR A 239 -7.84 18.45 -11.36
C THR A 239 -7.00 17.33 -11.99
N ARG A 240 -7.62 16.49 -12.84
CA ARG A 240 -6.96 15.33 -13.44
C ARG A 240 -5.78 15.78 -14.30
N TYR A 241 -4.59 15.30 -13.95
CA TYR A 241 -3.34 15.61 -14.63
C TYR A 241 -2.73 14.32 -15.20
N GLU A 242 -2.61 14.25 -16.52
CA GLU A 242 -2.07 13.10 -17.26
C GLU A 242 -0.55 13.15 -17.39
N PHE A 243 0.09 12.00 -17.26
CA PHE A 243 1.49 11.79 -17.59
C PHE A 243 1.75 10.34 -18.05
N THR A 244 2.95 10.07 -18.55
CA THR A 244 3.36 8.72 -18.96
C THR A 244 3.89 7.93 -17.76
N ALA A 245 3.34 6.73 -17.54
CA ALA A 245 3.77 5.79 -16.53
C ALA A 245 5.02 5.02 -16.95
N ALA A 246 5.88 4.70 -15.99
CA ALA A 246 7.02 3.82 -16.20
C ALA A 246 6.62 2.39 -15.80
N ARG A 247 6.47 1.51 -16.79
CA ARG A 247 5.94 0.14 -16.62
C ARG A 247 6.95 -0.91 -17.10
N THR A 248 6.90 -2.10 -16.51
CA THR A 248 7.69 -3.26 -16.95
C THR A 248 6.90 -4.55 -16.78
N ASP A 249 7.15 -5.52 -17.64
CA ASP A 249 6.82 -6.92 -17.44
C ASP A 249 8.05 -7.84 -17.47
N ASN A 250 9.24 -7.26 -17.54
CA ASN A 250 10.51 -7.97 -17.47
C ASN A 250 11.02 -8.02 -16.02
N GLY A 251 11.58 -9.18 -15.64
CA GLY A 251 12.11 -9.40 -14.30
C GLY A 251 11.04 -9.42 -13.20
N THR A 252 9.78 -9.73 -13.53
CA THR A 252 8.66 -9.72 -12.60
C THR A 252 8.26 -11.12 -12.15
N THR A 253 7.56 -11.22 -11.03
CA THR A 253 7.01 -12.47 -10.49
C THR A 253 5.49 -12.35 -10.33
N PRO A 254 4.69 -13.19 -11.00
CA PRO A 254 5.09 -14.21 -11.98
C PRO A 254 5.70 -13.59 -13.25
N PRO A 255 6.50 -14.36 -14.02
CA PRO A 255 7.13 -13.85 -15.25
C PRO A 255 6.11 -13.26 -16.21
N GLY A 256 6.40 -12.07 -16.74
CA GLY A 256 5.51 -11.37 -17.68
C GLY A 256 4.32 -10.67 -17.01
N SER A 257 4.19 -10.70 -15.69
CA SER A 257 3.22 -9.83 -14.99
C SER A 257 3.65 -8.38 -15.14
N GLN A 258 2.70 -7.48 -15.41
CA GLN A 258 2.99 -6.07 -15.60
C GLN A 258 2.95 -5.34 -14.25
N TRP A 259 3.96 -4.51 -14.03
CA TRP A 259 4.11 -3.64 -12.86
C TRP A 259 4.36 -2.22 -13.31
N THR A 260 3.93 -1.26 -12.50
CA THR A 260 4.17 0.16 -12.72
C THR A 260 4.96 0.74 -11.56
N ARG A 261 5.95 1.58 -11.87
CA ARG A 261 6.68 2.34 -10.86
C ARG A 261 5.73 3.33 -10.21
N ASN A 262 5.86 3.54 -8.90
CA ASN A 262 5.22 4.66 -8.22
C ASN A 262 5.70 5.97 -8.90
N PRO A 263 4.80 6.80 -9.46
CA PRO A 263 5.18 7.94 -10.28
C PRO A 263 5.65 9.15 -9.47
N ILE A 264 5.41 9.18 -8.16
CA ILE A 264 5.72 10.32 -7.31
C ILE A 264 7.13 10.13 -6.76
N PRO A 265 8.14 10.91 -7.19
CA PRO A 265 9.48 10.76 -6.64
C PRO A 265 9.57 11.27 -5.20
N PRO A 266 10.20 10.50 -4.31
CA PRO A 266 10.65 11.05 -3.03
C PRO A 266 11.65 12.19 -3.25
N CYS A 267 11.79 13.11 -2.27
CA CYS A 267 12.89 14.06 -2.30
C CYS A 267 14.23 13.32 -2.20
N ASN A 268 15.31 13.96 -2.65
CA ASN A 268 16.64 13.39 -2.62
C ASN A 268 17.08 12.94 -1.21
N GLY A 269 17.85 11.85 -1.17
CA GLY A 269 18.32 11.24 0.06
C GLY A 269 17.40 10.14 0.59
N PHE A 270 17.94 9.30 1.48
CA PHE A 270 17.24 8.12 1.98
C PHE A 270 15.96 8.44 2.74
N ALA A 271 15.85 9.63 3.34
CA ALA A 271 14.69 10.06 4.11
C ALA A 271 13.48 10.43 3.24
N GLY A 272 13.66 10.59 1.92
CA GLY A 272 12.58 10.80 0.95
C GLY A 272 11.83 12.14 1.08
N GLY A 273 12.34 13.09 1.86
CA GLY A 273 11.66 14.36 2.14
C GLY A 273 10.77 14.36 3.39
N ILE A 274 10.92 13.37 4.27
CA ILE A 274 10.26 13.36 5.57
C ILE A 274 10.67 14.63 6.36
N ASN A 275 9.70 15.51 6.65
CA ASN A 275 9.92 16.86 7.22
C ASN A 275 10.55 17.92 6.31
N GLU A 276 10.68 17.68 5.01
CA GLU A 276 11.03 18.75 4.06
C GLU A 276 9.79 19.54 3.64
N ASP A 277 9.96 20.83 3.38
CA ASP A 277 8.93 21.64 2.75
C ASP A 277 8.94 21.42 1.24
N HIS A 278 7.77 21.44 0.60
CA HIS A 278 7.67 21.49 -0.85
C HIS A 278 8.02 22.89 -1.36
N PRO A 279 8.65 23.00 -2.55
CA PRO A 279 9.20 21.91 -3.36
C PRO A 279 10.50 21.33 -2.77
N CYS A 280 10.88 20.10 -3.18
CA CYS A 280 12.11 19.43 -2.72
C CYS A 280 13.37 20.28 -3.05
N LYS A 281 13.95 20.95 -2.05
CA LYS A 281 15.03 21.94 -2.24
C LYS A 281 16.29 21.39 -2.90
N ASN A 282 16.61 20.13 -2.60
CA ASN A 282 17.81 19.46 -3.12
C ASN A 282 17.49 18.54 -4.32
N GLY A 283 16.32 18.72 -4.95
CA GLY A 283 15.84 17.85 -6.02
C GLY A 283 15.23 16.54 -5.52
N THR A 284 14.94 15.66 -6.47
CA THR A 284 14.17 14.42 -6.29
C THR A 284 14.98 13.20 -6.71
N GLN A 285 14.57 12.02 -6.21
CA GLN A 285 15.19 10.73 -6.56
C GLN A 285 15.10 10.41 -8.07
N PHE A 286 14.05 10.88 -8.73
CA PHE A 286 13.86 10.86 -10.19
C PHE A 286 12.96 12.05 -10.60
N PRO A 287 12.88 12.42 -11.90
CA PRO A 287 12.08 13.57 -12.33
C PRO A 287 10.60 13.44 -11.94
N ALA A 288 10.02 14.51 -11.41
CA ALA A 288 8.59 14.57 -11.09
C ALA A 288 7.75 14.65 -12.38
N PRO A 289 6.58 14.00 -12.45
CA PRO A 289 5.71 14.03 -13.64
C PRO A 289 5.03 15.39 -13.86
N GLY A 290 4.95 16.21 -12.82
CA GLY A 290 4.35 17.54 -12.87
C GLY A 290 4.63 18.34 -11.60
N PRO A 291 4.31 19.65 -11.58
CA PRO A 291 4.53 20.51 -10.43
C PRO A 291 3.79 20.03 -9.18
N GLY A 292 4.49 19.89 -8.05
CA GLY A 292 3.89 19.49 -6.78
C GLY A 292 3.63 17.98 -6.65
N LEU A 293 4.05 17.20 -7.64
CA LEU A 293 3.94 15.74 -7.66
C LEU A 293 5.26 15.10 -7.25
N GLU A 294 5.79 15.51 -6.09
CA GLU A 294 7.03 15.00 -5.52
C GLU A 294 6.99 15.04 -3.99
N GLY A 295 7.90 14.32 -3.32
CA GLY A 295 8.13 14.35 -1.88
C GLY A 295 7.55 13.17 -1.11
N PHE A 296 7.40 13.33 0.21
CA PHE A 296 7.10 12.20 1.11
C PHE A 296 5.61 12.01 1.42
N GLY A 297 4.79 13.07 1.37
CA GLY A 297 3.37 13.02 1.74
C GLY A 297 3.07 13.19 3.24
N VAL A 298 4.11 13.23 4.10
CA VAL A 298 3.99 13.45 5.55
C VAL A 298 5.05 14.42 6.07
N LYS A 299 4.63 15.39 6.88
CA LYS A 299 5.50 16.20 7.73
C LYS A 299 5.30 15.84 9.20
N PHE A 300 6.24 15.12 9.79
CA PHE A 300 6.15 14.64 11.18
C PHE A 300 6.24 15.76 12.22
N LYS A 301 6.98 16.85 11.95
CA LYS A 301 7.16 17.96 12.90
C LYS A 301 5.83 18.51 13.44
N ASN A 302 4.76 18.47 12.63
CA ASN A 302 3.40 18.89 13.00
C ASN A 302 2.31 17.85 12.63
N ILE A 303 2.69 16.61 12.29
CA ILE A 303 1.82 15.57 11.68
C ILE A 303 0.85 16.16 10.65
N LEU A 304 1.40 16.69 9.56
CA LEU A 304 0.64 17.22 8.44
C LEU A 304 0.74 16.26 7.25
N TRP A 305 -0.41 15.81 6.76
CA TRP A 305 -0.52 15.05 5.51
C TRP A 305 -0.53 16.04 4.35
N THR A 306 0.38 15.87 3.39
CA THR A 306 0.56 16.84 2.29
C THR A 306 0.08 16.34 0.95
N PHE A 307 -0.08 15.02 0.80
CA PHE A 307 -0.72 14.45 -0.39
C PHE A 307 -2.23 14.42 -0.20
N GLU A 308 -2.92 14.98 -1.19
CA GLU A 308 -4.39 15.01 -1.28
C GLU A 308 -4.90 14.46 -2.63
N PHE A 309 -4.00 13.91 -3.44
CA PHE A 309 -4.30 13.30 -4.75
C PHE A 309 -4.23 11.77 -4.75
N VAL A 310 -4.94 11.11 -5.65
CA VAL A 310 -4.73 9.68 -5.94
C VAL A 310 -3.97 9.50 -7.23
N ILE A 311 -3.37 8.34 -7.38
CA ILE A 311 -2.77 7.87 -8.62
C ILE A 311 -3.80 6.95 -9.27
N ILE A 312 -4.16 7.25 -10.52
CA ILE A 312 -5.23 6.61 -11.27
C ILE A 312 -4.63 5.88 -12.47
N ASP A 313 -5.07 4.65 -12.69
CA ASP A 313 -4.73 3.83 -13.84
C ASP A 313 -6.00 3.25 -14.48
N MET A 314 -5.85 2.76 -15.70
CA MET A 314 -6.86 1.94 -16.38
C MET A 314 -6.34 0.51 -16.49
N LEU A 315 -7.18 -0.49 -16.21
CA LEU A 315 -6.85 -1.91 -16.30
C LEU A 315 -7.71 -2.61 -17.35
N HIS A 316 -7.11 -3.53 -18.11
CA HIS A 316 -7.84 -4.46 -18.97
C HIS A 316 -8.36 -5.63 -18.13
N ILE A 317 -9.69 -5.84 -18.12
CA ILE A 317 -10.29 -7.03 -17.53
C ILE A 317 -10.26 -8.15 -18.57
N PRO A 318 -9.67 -9.33 -18.28
CA PRO A 318 -9.61 -10.42 -19.24
C PRO A 318 -11.03 -10.86 -19.68
N GLU A 319 -11.19 -11.17 -20.96
CA GLU A 319 -12.47 -11.66 -21.51
C GLU A 319 -12.70 -13.16 -21.24
N ASP A 320 -11.61 -13.89 -21.06
CA ASP A 320 -11.54 -15.36 -20.96
C ASP A 320 -11.72 -15.89 -19.53
N VAL A 321 -11.81 -15.00 -18.54
CA VAL A 321 -12.18 -15.41 -17.17
C VAL A 321 -13.67 -15.70 -17.07
N GLU A 322 -14.02 -16.66 -16.23
CA GLU A 322 -15.41 -17.01 -15.95
C GLU A 322 -16.17 -15.85 -15.28
N PRO A 323 -17.48 -15.69 -15.53
CA PRO A 323 -18.30 -14.78 -14.74
C PRO A 323 -18.33 -15.16 -13.25
N GLY A 324 -18.63 -14.18 -12.41
CA GLY A 324 -18.95 -14.38 -10.99
C GLY A 324 -18.19 -13.48 -10.04
N GLU A 325 -18.09 -13.91 -8.79
CA GLU A 325 -17.43 -13.15 -7.73
C GLU A 325 -15.91 -13.34 -7.77
N TYR A 326 -15.20 -12.22 -7.79
CA TYR A 326 -13.75 -12.15 -7.75
C TYR A 326 -13.28 -11.18 -6.67
N VAL A 327 -12.02 -11.32 -6.29
CA VAL A 327 -11.30 -10.39 -5.43
C VAL A 327 -10.20 -9.75 -6.25
N VAL A 328 -10.07 -8.43 -6.13
CA VAL A 328 -8.94 -7.66 -6.65
C VAL A 328 -7.95 -7.48 -5.52
N SER A 329 -6.68 -7.82 -5.75
CA SER A 329 -5.57 -7.48 -4.87
C SER A 329 -4.77 -6.35 -5.52
N PHE A 330 -4.63 -5.24 -4.81
CA PHE A 330 -3.60 -4.23 -5.05
C PHE A 330 -2.38 -4.61 -4.23
N ARG A 331 -1.22 -4.69 -4.88
CA ARG A 331 0.06 -4.97 -4.25
C ARG A 331 1.07 -3.87 -4.60
N TRP A 332 1.65 -3.23 -3.59
CA TRP A 332 2.71 -2.24 -3.72
C TRP A 332 3.98 -2.73 -3.01
N ASP A 333 5.01 -3.01 -3.79
CA ASP A 333 6.33 -3.43 -3.34
C ASP A 333 7.16 -2.17 -3.07
N GLY A 334 7.59 -1.96 -1.82
CA GLY A 334 8.39 -0.80 -1.42
C GLY A 334 9.86 -0.91 -1.80
N GLU A 335 10.52 0.23 -2.04
CA GLU A 335 11.98 0.29 -2.24
C GLU A 335 12.72 0.88 -1.06
N GLN A 336 12.16 1.90 -0.38
CA GLN A 336 12.83 2.52 0.79
C GLN A 336 13.01 1.53 1.94
N PHE A 337 11.99 0.69 2.17
CA PHE A 337 11.95 -0.26 3.28
C PHE A 337 11.45 -1.64 2.82
N PRO A 338 11.80 -2.73 3.54
CA PRO A 338 11.41 -4.09 3.21
C PRO A 338 9.93 -4.36 3.57
N GLN A 339 9.03 -3.74 2.82
CA GLN A 339 7.59 -3.78 3.05
C GLN A 339 6.82 -4.01 1.75
N VAL A 340 5.74 -4.79 1.84
CA VAL A 340 4.76 -4.96 0.77
C VAL A 340 3.40 -4.56 1.30
N TRP A 341 2.80 -3.54 0.69
CA TRP A 341 1.46 -3.04 1.01
C TRP A 341 0.44 -3.77 0.17
N ASN A 342 -0.61 -4.30 0.80
CA ASN A 342 -1.62 -5.08 0.11
C ASN A 342 -3.03 -4.69 0.56
N MET A 343 -3.96 -4.58 -0.39
CA MET A 343 -5.36 -4.31 -0.11
C MET A 343 -6.26 -5.11 -1.05
N CYS A 344 -7.44 -5.52 -0.56
CA CYS A 344 -8.41 -6.27 -1.34
C CYS A 344 -9.77 -5.57 -1.46
N SER A 345 -10.39 -5.74 -2.63
CA SER A 345 -11.75 -5.29 -2.96
C SER A 345 -12.54 -6.45 -3.57
N SER A 346 -13.86 -6.48 -3.37
CA SER A 346 -14.72 -7.45 -4.04
C SER A 346 -15.24 -6.87 -5.36
N VAL A 347 -15.23 -7.69 -6.41
CA VAL A 347 -15.79 -7.35 -7.71
C VAL A 347 -16.67 -8.49 -8.23
N TRP A 348 -17.70 -8.13 -9.00
CA TRP A 348 -18.49 -9.07 -9.78
C TRP A 348 -18.17 -8.89 -11.25
N LEU A 349 -17.74 -9.96 -11.92
CA LEU A 349 -17.45 -9.97 -13.35
C LEU A 349 -18.67 -10.48 -14.10
N ASN A 350 -19.23 -9.64 -14.97
CA ASN A 350 -20.34 -9.97 -15.88
C ASN A 350 -19.83 -10.68 -17.15
#